data_AF-A0A8S3BYY3-F1
#
_entry.id   AF-A0A8S3BYY3-F1
#
_cell.length_a   1.000
_cell.length_b   1.000
_cell.length_c   1.000
_cell.angle_alpha   90.00
_cell.angle_beta   90.00
_cell.angle_gamma   90.00
#
_symmetry.space_group_name_H-M   'P 1'
#
loop_
_entity.id
_entity.type
_entity.pdbx_description
1 polymer ?
#
loop_
_entity_poly.entity_id
_entity_poly.type
_entity_poly.pdbx_seq_one_letter_code
_entity_poly.pdbx_strand_id
1 'polypeptide(L)' 'PYTLPYISSKGNSIRTYSHWLRSSLLRAIRYCTSIEDFNHERIYLEMTYLANGYSIDFIDKHIQHFLKFFDAKSLQQLPL' A
#
# COMPACT_ATOMS: atom_id res chain seq x y z
N PRO A 1 -31.79 -6.86 0.65
CA PRO A 1 -30.96 -5.85 1.36
C PRO A 1 -29.47 -6.19 1.23
N TYR A 2 -28.72 -5.36 0.50
CA TYR A 2 -27.27 -5.53 0.33
C TYR A 2 -26.53 -4.74 1.40
N THR A 3 -25.83 -5.44 2.29
CA THR A 3 -25.03 -4.82 3.36
C THR A 3 -23.64 -4.51 2.81
N LEU A 4 -23.32 -3.23 2.63
CA LEU A 4 -21.98 -2.79 2.25
C LEU A 4 -21.01 -2.98 3.43
N PRO A 5 -19.80 -3.53 3.23
CA PRO A 5 -18.88 -3.91 4.30
C PRO A 5 -18.05 -2.73 4.82
N TYR A 6 -18.67 -1.55 4.98
CA TYR A 6 -17.96 -0.35 5.44
C TYR A 6 -18.07 -0.09 6.95
N ILE A 7 -18.86 -0.89 7.68
CA ILE A 7 -18.94 -0.76 9.13
C ILE A 7 -18.29 -1.99 9.77
N SER A 8 -16.96 -1.97 9.84
CA SER A 8 -16.20 -2.86 10.71
C SER A 8 -16.45 -2.45 12.17
N SER A 9 -17.61 -2.83 12.71
CA SER A 9 -18.01 -2.64 14.11
C SER A 9 -17.21 -3.50 15.10
N LYS A 10 -16.19 -4.24 14.65
CA LYS A 10 -15.32 -5.08 15.47
C LYS A 10 -13.86 -5.03 15.00
N GLY A 11 -13.13 -4.01 15.44
CA GLY A 11 -11.75 -4.16 15.94
C GLY A 11 -10.62 -4.59 15.00
N ASN A 12 -10.78 -4.57 13.67
CA ASN A 12 -9.71 -4.95 12.73
C ASN A 12 -9.40 -3.89 11.67
N SER A 13 -9.53 -2.60 11.99
CA SER A 13 -9.18 -1.49 11.07
C SER A 13 -7.78 -1.72 10.47
N ILE A 14 -6.79 -1.97 11.31
CA ILE A 14 -5.38 -2.15 10.91
C ILE A 14 -5.20 -3.19 9.79
N ARG A 15 -5.89 -4.35 9.86
CA ARG A 15 -5.81 -5.39 8.81
C ARG A 15 -6.47 -4.92 7.51
N THR A 16 -7.66 -4.34 7.58
CA THR A 16 -8.39 -3.87 6.40
C THR A 16 -7.59 -2.80 5.66
N TYR A 17 -6.98 -1.84 6.37
CA TYR A 17 -6.20 -0.77 5.74
C TYR A 17 -4.80 -1.19 5.28
N SER A 18 -4.22 -2.27 5.82
CA SER A 18 -2.96 -2.83 5.30
C SER A 18 -3.07 -3.33 3.84
N HIS A 19 -4.21 -3.93 3.48
CA HIS A 19 -4.49 -4.35 2.11
C HIS A 19 -4.74 -3.16 1.19
N TRP A 20 -5.31 -2.08 1.72
CA TRP A 20 -5.55 -0.85 0.96
C TRP A 20 -4.23 -0.18 0.59
N LEU A 21 -3.27 -0.03 1.53
CA LEU A 21 -1.99 0.63 1.24
C LEU A 21 -1.24 -0.11 0.13
N ARG A 22 -1.17 -1.45 0.24
CA ARG A 22 -0.57 -2.30 -0.79
C ARG A 22 -1.26 -2.16 -2.16
N SER A 23 -2.60 -2.10 -2.17
CA SER A 23 -3.38 -1.97 -3.41
C SER A 23 -3.19 -0.60 -4.04
N SER A 24 -3.13 0.46 -3.23
CA SER A 24 -2.84 1.83 -3.69
C SER A 24 -1.44 1.93 -4.29
N LEU A 25 -0.42 1.31 -3.67
CA LEU A 25 0.93 1.27 -4.23
C LEU A 25 1.00 0.46 -5.54
N LEU A 26 0.30 -0.67 -5.62
CA LEU A 26 0.14 -1.45 -6.86
C LEU A 26 -0.50 -0.62 -7.99
N ARG A 27 -1.52 0.16 -7.64
CA ARG A 27 -2.18 1.09 -8.55
C ARG A 27 -1.19 2.16 -9.01
N ALA A 28 -0.48 2.80 -8.09
CA ALA A 28 0.52 3.83 -8.39
C ALA A 28 1.55 3.33 -9.43
N ILE A 29 2.11 2.13 -9.26
CA ILE A 29 3.05 1.54 -10.23
C ILE A 29 2.44 1.42 -11.64
N ARG A 30 1.14 1.12 -11.76
CA ARG A 30 0.48 0.91 -13.06
C ARG A 30 0.09 2.21 -13.76
N TYR A 31 -0.20 3.27 -13.01
CA TYR A 31 -0.71 4.53 -13.55
C TYR A 31 0.35 5.62 -13.66
N CYS A 32 1.39 5.59 -12.82
CA CYS A 32 2.49 6.54 -12.87
C CYS A 32 3.40 6.23 -14.07
N THR A 33 3.63 7.24 -14.91
CA THR A 33 4.49 7.13 -16.10
C THR A 33 5.96 7.35 -15.79
N SER A 34 6.26 8.13 -14.76
CA SER A 34 7.62 8.37 -14.26
C SER A 34 7.80 7.84 -12.83
N ILE A 35 9.05 7.53 -12.48
CA ILE A 35 9.43 7.22 -11.10
C ILE A 35 9.18 8.42 -10.17
N GLU A 36 9.29 9.63 -10.70
CA GLU A 36 9.01 10.88 -9.99
C GLU A 36 7.52 10.97 -9.61
N ASP A 37 6.63 10.63 -10.54
CA ASP A 37 5.18 10.62 -10.32
C ASP A 37 4.80 9.55 -9.28
N PHE A 38 5.46 8.39 -9.34
CA PHE A 38 5.27 7.33 -8.35
C PHE A 38 5.72 7.78 -6.95
N ASN A 39 6.84 8.48 -6.84
CA ASN A 39 7.32 9.00 -5.56
C ASN A 39 6.36 10.04 -4.97
N HIS A 40 5.81 10.94 -5.79
CA HIS A 40 4.79 11.89 -5.35
C HIS A 40 3.52 11.19 -4.85
N GLU A 41 3.01 10.19 -5.60
CA GLU A 41 1.84 9.40 -5.17
C GLU A 41 2.14 8.61 -3.89
N ARG A 42 3.36 8.07 -3.73
CA ARG A 42 3.79 7.37 -2.51
C ARG A 42 3.74 8.30 -1.29
N ILE A 43 4.34 9.49 -1.39
CA ILE A 43 4.34 10.49 -0.31
C ILE A 43 2.90 10.92 0.01
N TYR A 44 2.08 11.14 -1.02
CA TYR A 44 0.66 11.47 -0.82
C TYR A 44 -0.09 10.37 -0.04
N LEU A 45 0.15 9.10 -0.37
CA LEU A 45 -0.40 7.97 0.36
C LEU A 45 0.11 7.91 1.80
N GLU A 46 1.42 8.08 2.03
CA GLU A 46 2.00 8.15 3.38
C GLU A 46 1.29 9.22 4.23
N MET A 47 1.19 10.44 3.72
CA MET A 47 0.51 11.55 4.41
C MET A 47 -0.97 11.27 4.67
N THR A 48 -1.66 10.63 3.72
CA THR A 48 -3.06 10.24 3.87
C THR A 48 -3.23 9.23 5.01
N TYR A 49 -2.33 8.26 5.14
CA TYR A 49 -2.38 7.29 6.23
C TYR A 49 -2.01 7.95 7.57
N LEU A 50 -1.02 8.82 7.62
CA LEU A 50 -0.70 9.58 8.84
C LEU A 50 -1.89 10.42 9.31
N ALA A 51 -2.57 11.11 8.40
CA ALA A 51 -3.77 11.89 8.70
C ALA A 51 -4.94 11.03 9.23
N ASN A 52 -5.00 9.76 8.85
CA ASN A 52 -5.98 8.79 9.35
C ASN A 52 -5.58 8.13 10.68
N GLY A 53 -4.48 8.56 11.31
CA GLY A 53 -4.04 8.10 12.63
C GLY A 53 -3.18 6.83 12.62
N TYR A 54 -2.65 6.44 11.45
CA TYR A 54 -1.66 5.35 11.39
C TYR A 54 -0.30 5.82 11.90
N SER A 55 0.45 4.93 12.56
CA SER A 55 1.81 5.24 12.98
C SER A 55 2.77 5.23 11.78
N ILE A 56 3.82 6.05 11.87
CA ILE A 56 4.92 6.08 10.88
C ILE A 56 5.51 4.67 10.75
N ASP A 57 5.80 3.99 11.87
CA ASP A 57 6.34 2.63 11.87
C ASP A 57 5.47 1.62 11.09
N PHE A 58 4.15 1.75 11.17
CA PHE A 58 3.22 0.89 10.44
C PHE A 58 3.33 1.12 8.93
N ILE A 59 3.36 2.39 8.52
CA ILE A 59 3.45 2.80 7.11
C ILE A 59 4.79 2.34 6.54
N ASP A 60 5.90 2.67 7.21
CA ASP A 60 7.26 2.30 6.79
C ASP A 60 7.40 0.79 6.64
N LYS A 61 6.94 0.03 7.64
CA LYS A 61 6.98 -1.44 7.57
C LYS A 61 6.25 -1.98 6.34
N HIS A 62 5.09 -1.42 6.00
CA HIS A 62 4.31 -1.87 4.86
C HIS A 62 4.91 -1.44 3.51
N ILE A 63 5.46 -0.23 3.42
CA ILE A 63 6.17 0.24 2.22
C ILE A 63 7.45 -0.56 1.99
N GLN A 64 8.26 -0.76 3.02
CA GLN A 64 9.47 -1.58 2.94
C GLN A 64 9.16 -3.02 2.53
N HIS A 65 8.11 -3.62 3.12
CA HIS A 65 7.66 -4.95 2.72
C HIS A 65 7.18 -4.99 1.25
N PHE A 66 6.50 -3.94 0.78
CA PHE A 66 6.07 -3.81 -0.61
C PHE A 66 7.28 -3.73 -1.55
N LEU A 67 8.22 -2.81 -1.30
CA LEU A 67 9.42 -2.62 -2.11
C LEU A 67 10.24 -3.91 -2.17
N LYS A 68 10.47 -4.55 -1.02
CA LYS A 68 11.17 -5.84 -0.93
C LYS A 68 10.45 -6.95 -1.72
N PHE A 69 9.13 -6.99 -1.73
CA PHE A 69 8.37 -7.99 -2.48
C PHE A 69 8.51 -7.81 -3.99
N PHE A 70 8.55 -6.58 -4.49
CA PHE A 70 8.77 -6.31 -5.91
C PHE A 70 10.23 -6.54 -6.31
N ASP A 71 11.17 -6.23 -5.43
CA ASP A 71 12.61 -6.46 -5.64
C ASP A 71 13.01 -7.94 -5.51
N ALA A 72 12.30 -8.73 -4.70
CA ALA A 72 12.48 -10.19 -4.64
C ALA A 72 11.87 -10.92 -5.85
N LYS A 73 10.86 -10.31 -6.51
CA LYS A 73 10.19 -10.88 -7.68
C LYS A 73 10.91 -10.65 -8.99
N SER A 74 11.68 -9.57 -9.12
CA SER A 74 12.55 -9.33 -10.28
C SER A 74 13.65 -10.40 -10.42
N LEU A 75 14.04 -11.05 -9.33
CA LEU A 75 15.04 -12.14 -9.31
C LEU A 75 14.50 -13.51 -9.74
N GLN A 76 13.18 -13.74 -9.72
CA GLN A 76 12.58 -15.05 -10.03
C GLN A 76 12.15 -15.22 -11.50
N GLN A 77 12.40 -14.23 -12.38
CA GLN A 77 11.99 -14.28 -13.79
C GLN A 77 13.09 -14.66 -14.78
N LEU A 78 14.27 -15.10 -14.33
CA LEU A 78 15.26 -15.72 -15.21
C LEU A 78 14.93 -17.22 -15.34
N PRO A 79 14.47 -17.72 -16.50
CA PRO A 79 14.41 -19.15 -16.73
C PRO A 79 15.86 -19.68 -16.85
N LEU A 80 16.11 -20.81 -16.19
CA LEU A 80 17.29 -21.67 -16.41
C LEU A 80 17.29 -22.25 -17.81
#